data_AF-A0A928NCL4-F1
#
_entry.id   AF-A0A928NCL4-F1
#
_cell.length_a   1.000
_cell.length_b   1.000
_cell.length_c   1.000
_cell.angle_alpha   90.00
_cell.angle_beta   90.00
_cell.angle_gamma   90.00
#
_symmetry.space_group_name_H-M   'P 1'
#
loop_
_entity.id
_entity.type
_entity.pdbx_description
1 polymer ?
#
loop_
_entity_poly.entity_id
_entity_poly.type
_entity_poly.pdbx_seq_one_letter_code
_entity_poly.pdbx_strand_id
1 'polypeptide(L)'
;NLKRMLLLGIYDYNNGRYRRTIKRLSKLCRKAFQNNDVVPCMIFIALSYEDTGRVEEAIEMYKKVLKLSPQNATANNNIALLYSSEEDLEAALIHYEKAIVSNPLFEQAYLNRAQLYFENHRPDEAILDAEKVLDINKDSEEATLLLLVAHDLQGDEKKAKRYYNKALDLGYDAEVLDGEIEFYREMYEENKEEN
;
A
#
# COMPACT_ATOMS: atom_id res chain seq x y z
N ASN A 1 -24.81 -0.69 21.35
CA ASN A 1 -24.05 -1.94 21.16
C ASN A 1 -22.74 -1.62 20.43
N LEU A 2 -21.64 -2.31 20.75
CA LEU A 2 -20.27 -2.11 20.27
C LEU A 2 -20.16 -2.04 18.74
N LYS A 3 -20.87 -2.92 18.02
CA LYS A 3 -20.95 -2.90 16.54
C LYS A 3 -21.38 -1.54 15.98
N ARG A 4 -22.38 -0.89 16.58
CA ARG A 4 -22.82 0.46 16.16
C ARG A 4 -21.74 1.51 16.39
N MET A 5 -20.95 1.39 17.45
CA MET A 5 -19.84 2.33 17.72
C MET A 5 -18.72 2.17 16.69
N LEU A 6 -18.42 0.94 16.27
CA LEU A 6 -17.44 0.66 15.21
C LEU A 6 -17.89 1.29 13.90
N LEU A 7 -19.10 0.98 13.43
CA LEU A 7 -19.66 1.52 12.18
C LEU A 7 -19.69 3.05 12.17
N LEU A 8 -20.06 3.67 13.29
CA LEU A 8 -20.04 5.12 13.44
C LEU A 8 -18.62 5.70 13.45
N GLY A 9 -17.62 4.97 13.90
CA GLY A 9 -16.22 5.39 13.82
C GLY A 9 -15.69 5.29 12.39
N ILE A 10 -16.00 4.21 11.68
CA ILE A 10 -15.67 4.04 10.26
C ILE A 10 -16.34 5.13 9.42
N TYR A 11 -17.61 5.45 9.71
CA TYR A 11 -18.30 6.56 9.06
C TYR A 11 -17.61 7.90 9.33
N ASP A 12 -17.11 8.15 10.55
CA ASP A 12 -16.33 9.36 10.82
C ASP A 12 -15.03 9.40 10.03
N TYR A 13 -14.33 8.26 9.93
CA TYR A 13 -13.09 8.11 9.15
C TYR A 13 -13.32 8.44 7.68
N ASN A 14 -14.29 7.78 7.03
CA ASN A 14 -14.61 7.98 5.62
C ASN A 14 -15.09 9.41 5.28
N ASN A 15 -15.38 10.24 6.28
CA ASN A 15 -15.76 11.64 6.11
C ASN A 15 -14.66 12.61 6.58
N GLY A 16 -13.41 12.15 6.71
CA GLY A 16 -12.28 12.98 7.13
C GLY A 16 -12.33 13.45 8.58
N ARG A 17 -13.21 12.90 9.42
CA ARG A 17 -13.38 13.31 10.83
C ARG A 17 -12.42 12.55 11.76
N TYR A 18 -11.14 12.51 11.41
CA TYR A 18 -10.10 11.67 12.04
C TYR A 18 -10.00 11.85 13.57
N ARG A 19 -9.98 13.09 14.06
CA ARG A 19 -9.97 13.37 15.52
C ARG A 19 -11.20 12.78 16.23
N ARG A 20 -12.36 12.81 15.57
CA ARG A 20 -13.61 12.23 16.09
C ARG A 20 -13.57 10.70 16.04
N THR A 21 -13.03 10.14 14.96
CA THR A 21 -12.76 8.70 14.81
C THR A 21 -11.92 8.19 15.96
N ILE A 22 -10.75 8.79 16.20
CA ILE A 22 -9.83 8.42 17.29
C ILE A 22 -10.59 8.44 18.61
N LYS A 23 -11.22 9.56 18.98
CA LYS A 23 -11.95 9.69 20.24
C LYS A 23 -13.04 8.62 20.41
N ARG A 24 -13.82 8.35 19.35
CA ARG A 24 -14.93 7.39 19.36
C ARG A 24 -14.42 5.95 19.46
N LEU A 25 -13.45 5.58 18.64
CA LEU A 25 -12.91 4.23 18.58
C LEU A 25 -12.03 3.91 19.79
N SER A 26 -11.27 4.86 20.34
CA SER A 26 -10.56 4.64 21.62
C SER A 26 -11.51 4.38 22.79
N LYS A 27 -12.73 4.93 22.75
CA LYS A 27 -13.79 4.59 23.73
C LYS A 27 -14.34 3.19 23.47
N LEU A 28 -14.48 2.78 22.21
CA LEU A 28 -14.87 1.42 21.84
C LEU A 28 -13.84 0.41 22.32
N CYS A 29 -12.56 0.57 21.96
CA CYS A 29 -11.52 -0.40 22.28
C CYS A 29 -11.39 -0.60 23.80
N ARG A 30 -11.54 0.45 24.62
CA ARG A 30 -11.61 0.32 26.09
C ARG A 30 -12.78 -0.53 26.60
N LYS A 31 -13.95 -0.44 25.95
CA LYS A 31 -15.14 -1.23 26.32
C LYS A 31 -15.10 -2.66 25.80
N ALA A 32 -14.47 -2.86 24.65
CA ALA A 32 -14.39 -4.14 23.96
C ALA A 32 -13.11 -4.93 24.29
N PHE A 33 -12.21 -4.38 25.12
CA PHE A 33 -10.90 -4.97 25.46
C PHE A 33 -11.00 -6.43 25.95
N GLN A 34 -12.07 -6.78 26.66
CA GLN A 34 -12.28 -8.13 27.19
C GLN A 34 -12.73 -9.16 26.14
N ASN A 35 -13.19 -8.71 24.97
CA ASN A 35 -13.82 -9.58 23.97
C ASN A 35 -12.92 -9.86 22.75
N ASN A 36 -11.67 -9.40 22.75
CA ASN A 36 -10.65 -9.57 21.70
C ASN A 36 -11.02 -9.04 20.29
N ASP A 37 -12.26 -8.58 20.07
CA ASP A 37 -12.76 -7.98 18.82
C ASP A 37 -12.50 -6.46 18.76
N VAL A 38 -11.23 -6.07 18.97
CA VAL A 38 -10.77 -4.67 18.94
C VAL A 38 -9.85 -4.37 17.76
N VAL A 39 -9.38 -5.40 17.06
CA VAL A 39 -8.46 -5.22 15.92
C VAL A 39 -9.03 -4.25 14.87
N PRO A 40 -10.31 -4.36 14.43
CA PRO A 40 -10.87 -3.39 13.49
C PRO A 40 -10.85 -1.95 14.03
N CYS A 41 -11.18 -1.73 15.32
CA CYS A 41 -11.16 -0.37 15.89
C CYS A 41 -9.74 0.21 15.93
N MET A 42 -8.73 -0.63 16.19
CA MET A 42 -7.34 -0.21 16.26
C MET A 42 -6.77 0.14 14.89
N ILE A 43 -7.11 -0.61 13.84
CA ILE A 43 -6.73 -0.29 12.45
C ILE A 43 -7.25 1.11 12.07
N PHE A 44 -8.54 1.40 12.28
CA PHE A 44 -9.08 2.72 11.94
C PHE A 44 -8.55 3.86 12.82
N ILE A 45 -8.07 3.58 14.04
CA ILE A 45 -7.35 4.58 14.84
C ILE A 45 -5.97 4.85 14.23
N ALA A 46 -5.24 3.80 13.83
CA ALA A 46 -3.93 3.91 13.20
C ALA A 46 -4.02 4.73 11.90
N LEU A 47 -4.94 4.36 11.00
CA LEU A 47 -5.24 5.11 9.78
C LEU A 47 -5.59 6.58 10.07
N SER A 48 -6.37 6.85 11.13
CA SER A 48 -6.69 8.23 11.51
C SER A 48 -5.48 9.00 12.06
N TYR A 49 -4.47 8.32 12.59
CA TYR A 49 -3.22 8.97 12.98
C TYR A 49 -2.38 9.30 11.75
N GLU A 50 -2.27 8.39 10.78
CA GLU A 50 -1.60 8.63 9.48
C GLU A 50 -2.19 9.83 8.76
N ASP A 51 -3.52 9.87 8.59
CA ASP A 51 -4.23 10.97 7.93
C ASP A 51 -4.10 12.32 8.69
N THR A 52 -3.52 12.32 9.89
CA THR A 52 -3.22 13.52 10.67
C THR A 52 -1.73 13.78 10.86
N GLY A 53 -0.86 13.07 10.14
CA GLY A 53 0.61 13.21 10.21
C GLY A 53 1.23 12.69 11.51
N ARG A 54 0.52 11.83 12.25
CA ARG A 54 0.94 11.28 13.55
C ARG A 54 1.53 9.88 13.36
N VAL A 55 2.65 9.82 12.65
CA VAL A 55 3.25 8.58 12.13
C VAL A 55 3.65 7.64 13.27
N GLU A 56 4.31 8.14 14.32
CA GLU A 56 4.77 7.30 15.42
C GLU A 56 3.60 6.66 16.17
N GLU A 57 2.51 7.41 16.39
CA GLU A 57 1.31 6.85 17.02
C GLU A 57 0.58 5.84 16.12
N ALA A 58 0.62 6.02 14.81
CA ALA A 58 0.10 5.03 13.85
C ALA A 58 0.89 3.72 13.94
N ILE A 59 2.22 3.78 13.87
CA ILE A 59 3.11 2.62 14.01
C ILE A 59 2.87 1.93 15.35
N GLU A 60 2.75 2.68 16.45
CA GLU A 60 2.47 2.09 17.77
C GLU A 60 1.11 1.35 17.77
N MET A 61 0.09 1.88 17.10
CA MET A 61 -1.22 1.21 16.99
C MET A 61 -1.15 -0.06 16.16
N TYR A 62 -0.47 -0.04 15.01
CA TYR A 62 -0.27 -1.27 14.23
C TYR A 62 0.54 -2.30 14.99
N LYS A 63 1.59 -1.91 15.73
CA LYS A 63 2.32 -2.83 16.61
C LYS A 63 1.40 -3.44 17.69
N LYS A 64 0.43 -2.69 18.22
CA LYS A 64 -0.58 -3.26 19.12
C LYS A 64 -1.54 -4.21 18.40
N VAL A 65 -1.91 -3.94 17.14
CA VAL A 65 -2.66 -4.90 16.31
C VAL A 65 -1.87 -6.19 16.15
N LEU A 66 -0.59 -6.12 15.79
CA LEU A 66 0.28 -7.28 15.62
C LEU A 66 0.50 -8.08 16.91
N LYS A 67 0.44 -7.46 18.09
CA LYS A 67 0.44 -8.19 19.37
C LYS A 67 -0.80 -9.06 19.56
N LEU A 68 -1.96 -8.63 19.04
CA LEU A 68 -3.23 -9.37 19.13
C LEU A 68 -3.45 -10.32 17.96
N SER A 69 -2.90 -9.97 16.80
CA SER A 69 -3.02 -10.71 15.54
C SER A 69 -1.68 -10.65 14.80
N PRO A 70 -0.72 -11.51 15.15
CA PRO A 70 0.65 -11.47 14.61
C PRO A 70 0.73 -11.58 13.08
N GLN A 71 -0.24 -12.26 12.47
CA GLN A 71 -0.38 -12.45 11.03
C GLN A 71 -1.46 -11.50 10.47
N ASN A 72 -1.49 -10.24 10.93
CA ASN A 72 -2.38 -9.27 10.32
C ASN A 72 -1.68 -8.65 9.11
N ALA A 73 -2.10 -9.07 7.91
CA ALA A 73 -1.51 -8.59 6.66
C ALA A 73 -1.65 -7.08 6.48
N THR A 74 -2.83 -6.52 6.77
CA THR A 74 -3.11 -5.07 6.68
C THR A 74 -2.19 -4.24 7.57
N ALA A 75 -1.99 -4.63 8.83
CA ALA A 75 -1.12 -3.91 9.75
C ALA A 75 0.36 -3.97 9.31
N ASN A 76 0.82 -5.11 8.78
CA ASN A 76 2.17 -5.20 8.24
C ASN A 76 2.33 -4.33 6.97
N ASN A 77 1.37 -4.37 6.04
CA ASN A 77 1.39 -3.51 4.86
C ASN A 77 1.44 -2.02 5.22
N ASN A 78 0.64 -1.58 6.18
CA ASN A 78 0.59 -0.16 6.55
C ASN A 78 1.85 0.28 7.34
N ILE A 79 2.45 -0.60 8.16
CA ILE A 79 3.77 -0.31 8.73
C ILE A 79 4.82 -0.20 7.62
N ALA A 80 4.78 -1.08 6.63
CA ALA A 80 5.72 -1.04 5.50
C ALA A 80 5.59 0.26 4.70
N LEU A 81 4.36 0.71 4.43
CA LEU A 81 4.10 2.01 3.79
C LEU A 81 4.69 3.18 4.58
N LEU A 82 4.58 3.16 5.92
CA LEU A 82 5.13 4.22 6.75
C LEU A 82 6.67 4.22 6.72
N TYR A 83 7.32 3.05 6.80
CA TYR A 83 8.76 2.96 6.64
C TYR A 83 9.23 3.35 5.23
N SER A 84 8.46 3.00 4.20
CA SER A 84 8.69 3.42 2.82
C SER A 84 8.68 4.94 2.70
N SER A 85 7.73 5.63 3.36
CA SER A 85 7.66 7.10 3.35
C SER A 85 8.77 7.79 4.17
N GLU A 86 9.43 7.05 5.05
CA GLU A 86 10.61 7.50 5.80
C GLU A 86 11.93 7.07 5.11
N GLU A 87 11.87 6.53 3.89
CA GLU A 87 13.00 6.02 3.10
C GLU A 87 13.76 4.86 3.78
N ASP A 88 13.15 4.20 4.79
CA ASP A 88 13.70 2.99 5.41
C ASP A 88 13.31 1.75 4.58
N LEU A 89 14.02 1.57 3.46
CA LEU A 89 13.82 0.49 2.50
C LEU A 89 13.81 -0.90 3.17
N GLU A 90 14.81 -1.20 3.99
CA GLU A 90 14.96 -2.52 4.61
C GLU A 90 13.80 -2.83 5.58
N ALA A 91 13.41 -1.88 6.42
CA ALA A 91 12.28 -2.08 7.33
C ALA A 91 10.96 -2.23 6.57
N ALA A 92 10.75 -1.46 5.50
CA ALA A 92 9.58 -1.56 4.64
C ALA A 92 9.49 -2.95 3.97
N LEU A 93 10.57 -3.43 3.36
CA LEU A 93 10.62 -4.74 2.68
C LEU A 93 10.29 -5.89 3.64
N ILE A 94 10.85 -5.88 4.86
CA ILE A 94 10.55 -6.89 5.89
C ILE A 94 9.05 -6.94 6.21
N HIS A 95 8.40 -5.79 6.29
CA HIS A 95 6.98 -5.72 6.63
C HIS A 95 6.08 -6.06 5.44
N TYR A 96 6.42 -5.68 4.21
CA TYR A 96 5.71 -6.17 3.02
C TYR A 96 5.80 -7.68 2.89
N GLU A 97 6.98 -8.27 3.11
CA GLU A 97 7.14 -9.73 3.09
C GLU A 97 6.25 -10.41 4.14
N LYS A 98 6.19 -9.89 5.37
CA LYS A 98 5.27 -10.42 6.39
C LYS A 98 3.81 -10.31 5.98
N ALA A 99 3.41 -9.22 5.32
CA ALA A 99 2.05 -9.04 4.82
C ALA A 99 1.71 -10.10 3.74
N ILE A 100 2.64 -10.33 2.81
CA ILE A 100 2.51 -11.28 1.71
C ILE A 100 2.49 -12.73 2.21
N VAL A 101 3.41 -13.10 3.12
CA VAL A 101 3.41 -14.45 3.74
C VAL A 101 2.10 -14.71 4.48
N SER A 102 1.56 -13.68 5.14
CA SER A 102 0.30 -13.77 5.87
C SER A 102 -0.92 -13.86 4.96
N ASN A 103 -0.90 -13.19 3.80
CA ASN A 103 -1.96 -13.24 2.81
C ASN A 103 -1.35 -13.20 1.40
N PRO A 104 -1.11 -14.36 0.77
CA PRO A 104 -0.50 -14.45 -0.56
C PRO A 104 -1.35 -13.88 -1.71
N LEU A 105 -2.59 -13.47 -1.43
CA LEU A 105 -3.48 -12.79 -2.39
C LEU A 105 -3.66 -11.32 -2.03
N PHE A 106 -2.81 -10.75 -1.17
CA PHE A 106 -2.90 -9.35 -0.79
C PHE A 106 -2.29 -8.43 -1.86
N GLU A 107 -3.08 -8.15 -2.88
CA GLU A 107 -2.74 -7.32 -4.04
C GLU A 107 -1.98 -6.04 -3.67
N GLN A 108 -2.50 -5.26 -2.72
CA GLN A 108 -1.90 -3.99 -2.32
C GLN A 108 -0.47 -4.14 -1.77
N ALA A 109 -0.17 -5.22 -1.06
CA ALA A 109 1.17 -5.43 -0.50
C ALA A 109 2.21 -5.75 -1.59
N TYR A 110 1.80 -6.47 -2.64
CA TYR A 110 2.63 -6.68 -3.82
C TYR A 110 2.82 -5.39 -4.59
N LEU A 111 1.75 -4.65 -4.87
CA LEU A 111 1.84 -3.40 -5.63
C LEU A 111 2.72 -2.35 -4.94
N ASN A 112 2.54 -2.15 -3.64
CA ASN A 112 3.34 -1.21 -2.87
C ASN A 112 4.82 -1.62 -2.81
N ARG A 113 5.12 -2.93 -2.67
CA ARG A 113 6.50 -3.41 -2.67
C ARG A 113 7.13 -3.30 -4.06
N ALA A 114 6.37 -3.55 -5.12
CA ALA A 114 6.81 -3.35 -6.50
C ALA A 114 7.20 -1.89 -6.76
N GLN A 115 6.35 -0.95 -6.32
CA GLN A 115 6.62 0.48 -6.43
C GLN A 115 7.90 0.86 -5.66
N LEU A 116 8.05 0.38 -4.42
CA LEU A 116 9.25 0.61 -3.62
C LEU A 116 10.52 0.05 -4.28
N TYR A 117 10.46 -1.15 -4.87
CA TYR A 117 11.57 -1.71 -5.64
C TYR A 117 11.91 -0.85 -6.86
N PHE A 118 10.89 -0.39 -7.58
CA PHE A 118 11.07 0.46 -8.75
C PHE A 118 11.76 1.78 -8.39
N GLU A 119 11.28 2.47 -7.35
CA GLU A 119 11.86 3.71 -6.85
C GLU A 119 13.30 3.55 -6.36
N ASN A 120 13.69 2.34 -5.96
CA ASN A 120 15.02 1.99 -5.46
C ASN A 120 15.87 1.22 -6.49
N HIS A 121 15.65 1.44 -7.79
CA HIS A 121 16.50 0.90 -8.87
C HIS A 121 16.56 -0.63 -8.95
N ARG A 122 15.47 -1.28 -8.55
CA ARG A 122 15.32 -2.75 -8.57
C ARG A 122 14.17 -3.18 -9.48
N PRO A 123 14.26 -2.90 -10.81
CA PRO A 123 13.16 -3.13 -11.74
C PRO A 123 12.84 -4.61 -11.91
N ASP A 124 13.82 -5.51 -11.78
CA ASP A 124 13.58 -6.95 -11.90
C ASP A 124 12.65 -7.46 -10.78
N GLU A 125 12.89 -7.04 -9.53
CA GLU A 125 12.01 -7.37 -8.40
C GLU A 125 10.65 -6.67 -8.50
N ALA A 126 10.61 -5.42 -8.97
CA ALA A 126 9.37 -4.71 -9.23
C ALA A 126 8.49 -5.43 -10.25
N ILE A 127 9.07 -5.92 -11.34
CA ILE A 127 8.39 -6.69 -12.38
C ILE A 127 7.78 -7.96 -11.79
N LEU A 128 8.52 -8.72 -10.97
CA LEU A 128 8.00 -9.95 -10.37
C LEU A 128 6.76 -9.71 -9.50
N ASP A 129 6.79 -8.66 -8.67
CA ASP A 129 5.65 -8.31 -7.82
C ASP A 129 4.48 -7.75 -8.62
N ALA A 130 4.73 -6.92 -9.65
CA ALA A 130 3.68 -6.39 -10.50
C ALA A 130 3.02 -7.47 -11.38
N GLU A 131 3.79 -8.44 -11.90
CA GLU A 131 3.24 -9.63 -12.55
C GLU A 131 2.36 -10.42 -11.57
N LYS A 132 2.78 -10.51 -10.30
CA LYS A 132 1.97 -11.17 -9.26
C LYS A 132 0.67 -10.42 -8.97
N VAL A 133 0.66 -9.09 -9.02
CA VAL A 133 -0.57 -8.29 -8.95
C VAL A 133 -1.49 -8.65 -10.11
N LEU A 134 -0.97 -8.74 -11.34
CA LEU A 134 -1.78 -9.12 -12.51
C LEU A 134 -2.30 -10.56 -12.48
N ASP A 135 -1.61 -11.49 -11.80
CA ASP A 135 -2.13 -12.83 -11.54
C ASP A 135 -3.35 -12.81 -10.59
N ILE A 136 -3.39 -11.88 -9.64
CA ILE A 136 -4.48 -11.72 -8.66
C ILE A 136 -5.63 -10.91 -9.27
N ASN A 137 -5.30 -9.76 -9.86
CA ASN A 137 -6.20 -8.84 -10.50
C ASN A 137 -5.66 -8.49 -11.89
N LYS A 138 -6.16 -9.22 -12.89
CA LYS A 138 -5.75 -9.07 -14.28
C LYS A 138 -5.98 -7.67 -14.86
N ASP A 139 -6.83 -6.86 -14.25
CA ASP A 139 -7.23 -5.54 -14.75
C ASP A 139 -6.64 -4.40 -13.88
N SER A 140 -5.63 -4.68 -13.03
CA SER A 140 -4.92 -3.60 -12.31
C SER A 140 -4.20 -2.68 -13.29
N GLU A 141 -4.61 -1.42 -13.27
CA GLU A 141 -4.06 -0.32 -14.06
C GLU A 141 -2.65 0.00 -13.59
N GLU A 142 -2.45 0.12 -12.27
CA GLU A 142 -1.18 0.49 -11.65
C GLU A 142 -0.08 -0.54 -11.93
N ALA A 143 -0.38 -1.83 -11.80
CA ALA A 143 0.59 -2.89 -12.13
C ALA A 143 0.89 -2.95 -13.62
N THR A 144 -0.10 -2.65 -14.47
CA THR A 144 0.10 -2.59 -15.93
C THR A 144 1.03 -1.44 -16.31
N LEU A 145 0.84 -0.27 -15.72
CA LEU A 145 1.71 0.90 -15.93
C LEU A 145 3.13 0.64 -15.42
N LEU A 146 3.26 0.07 -14.22
CA LEU A 146 4.58 -0.23 -13.65
C LEU A 146 5.37 -1.23 -14.51
N LEU A 147 4.71 -2.28 -15.02
CA LEU A 147 5.33 -3.24 -15.94
C LEU A 147 5.70 -2.63 -17.29
N LEU A 148 4.84 -1.74 -17.81
CA LEU A 148 5.12 -0.99 -19.03
C LEU A 148 6.41 -0.18 -18.87
N VAL A 149 6.50 0.65 -17.84
CA VAL A 149 7.67 1.52 -17.63
C VAL A 149 8.91 0.71 -17.28
N ALA A 150 8.80 -0.30 -16.43
CA ALA A 150 9.95 -1.13 -16.06
C ALA A 150 10.55 -1.86 -17.28
N HIS A 151 9.73 -2.42 -18.17
CA HIS A 151 10.23 -3.08 -19.38
C HIS A 151 10.76 -2.10 -20.42
N ASP A 152 10.18 -0.91 -20.49
CA ASP A 152 10.66 0.15 -21.34
C ASP A 152 12.05 0.63 -20.92
N LEU A 153 12.28 0.86 -19.62
CA LEU A 153 13.61 1.18 -19.06
C LEU A 153 14.64 0.08 -19.30
N GLN A 154 14.21 -1.19 -19.30
CA GLN A 154 15.07 -2.33 -19.63
C GLN A 154 15.36 -2.47 -21.14
N GLY A 155 14.67 -1.71 -22.00
CA GLY A 155 14.75 -1.84 -23.46
C GLY A 155 14.04 -3.10 -24.00
N ASP A 156 13.18 -3.76 -23.22
CA ASP A 156 12.32 -4.85 -23.72
C ASP A 156 11.09 -4.25 -24.43
N GLU A 157 11.33 -3.68 -25.61
CA GLU A 157 10.31 -3.02 -26.45
C GLU A 157 9.10 -3.92 -26.70
N LYS A 158 9.31 -5.24 -26.78
CA LYS A 158 8.23 -6.19 -27.03
C LYS A 158 7.28 -6.27 -25.86
N LYS A 159 7.79 -6.39 -24.64
CA LYS A 159 6.95 -6.41 -23.42
C LYS A 159 6.39 -5.04 -23.11
N ALA A 160 7.17 -3.98 -23.26
CA ALA A 160 6.68 -2.61 -23.10
C ALA A 160 5.46 -2.37 -24.01
N LYS A 161 5.58 -2.63 -25.32
CA LYS A 161 4.46 -2.49 -26.27
C LYS A 161 3.24 -3.34 -25.90
N ARG A 162 3.45 -4.54 -25.35
CA ARG A 162 2.35 -5.40 -24.87
C ARG A 162 1.58 -4.72 -23.74
N TYR A 163 2.27 -4.19 -22.73
CA TYR A 163 1.62 -3.54 -21.60
C TYR A 163 1.07 -2.16 -21.96
N TYR A 164 1.66 -1.45 -22.91
CA TYR A 164 1.11 -0.23 -23.49
C TYR A 164 -0.28 -0.48 -24.10
N ASN A 165 -0.39 -1.47 -24.98
CA ASN A 165 -1.68 -1.83 -25.57
C ASN A 165 -2.69 -2.28 -24.52
N LYS A 166 -2.23 -3.00 -23.49
CA LYS A 166 -3.10 -3.39 -22.37
C LYS A 166 -3.63 -2.18 -21.60
N ALA A 167 -2.80 -1.17 -21.34
CA ALA A 167 -3.24 0.06 -20.70
C ALA A 167 -4.32 0.76 -21.56
N LEU A 168 -4.13 0.84 -22.88
CA LEU A 168 -5.18 1.36 -23.77
C LEU A 168 -6.48 0.54 -23.70
N ASP A 169 -6.39 -0.80 -23.63
CA ASP A 169 -7.56 -1.68 -23.47
C ASP A 169 -8.27 -1.48 -22.12
N LEU A 170 -7.55 -1.05 -21.08
CA LEU A 170 -8.10 -0.68 -19.76
C LEU A 170 -8.76 0.72 -19.77
N GLY A 171 -8.60 1.49 -20.86
CA GLY A 171 -9.28 2.76 -21.06
C GLY A 171 -8.39 3.99 -20.89
N TYR A 172 -7.07 3.83 -20.82
CA TYR A 172 -6.15 4.96 -20.87
C TYR A 172 -6.24 5.69 -22.21
N ASP A 173 -6.21 7.02 -22.15
CA ASP A 173 -5.93 7.84 -23.32
C ASP A 173 -4.43 7.79 -23.64
N ALA A 174 -4.08 7.71 -24.93
CA ALA A 174 -2.69 7.54 -25.35
C ALA A 174 -1.80 8.74 -24.96
N GLU A 175 -2.32 9.98 -25.05
CA GLU A 175 -1.54 11.17 -24.68
C GLU A 175 -1.31 11.21 -23.17
N VAL A 176 -2.31 10.81 -22.39
CA VAL A 176 -2.19 10.70 -20.92
C VAL A 176 -1.17 9.61 -20.55
N LEU A 177 -1.26 8.45 -21.19
CA LEU A 177 -0.37 7.32 -20.94
C LEU A 177 1.09 7.67 -21.28
N ASP A 178 1.34 8.34 -22.41
CA ASP A 178 2.69 8.80 -22.78
C ASP A 178 3.26 9.77 -21.73
N GLY A 179 2.41 10.65 -21.19
CA GLY A 179 2.79 11.56 -20.10
C GLY A 179 3.10 10.83 -18.78
N GLU A 180 2.33 9.81 -18.42
CA GLU A 180 2.62 8.99 -17.24
C GLU A 180 3.93 8.21 -17.40
N ILE A 181 4.18 7.60 -18.57
CA ILE A 181 5.44 6.89 -18.82
C ILE A 181 6.64 7.82 -18.61
N GLU A 182 6.58 9.03 -19.18
CA GLU A 182 7.67 10.00 -19.04
C GLU A 182 7.87 10.43 -17.59
N PHE A 183 6.77 10.70 -16.86
CA PHE A 183 6.83 11.04 -15.43
C PHE A 183 7.53 9.93 -14.61
N TYR A 184 7.16 8.67 -14.81
CA TYR A 184 7.78 7.56 -14.10
C TYR A 184 9.26 7.35 -14.48
N ARG A 185 9.64 7.62 -15.74
CA ARG A 185 11.06 7.57 -16.17
C ARG A 185 11.89 8.66 -15.50
N GLU A 186 11.37 9.90 -15.48
CA GLU A 186 12.04 11.03 -14.83
C GLU A 186 12.24 10.75 -13.34
N MET A 187 11.17 10.33 -12.64
CA MET A 187 11.24 9.94 -11.23
C MET A 187 12.25 8.82 -10.98
N TYR A 188 12.31 7.81 -11.87
CA TYR A 188 13.28 6.73 -11.76
C TYR A 188 14.71 7.27 -11.86
N GLU A 189 15.04 8.05 -12.89
CA GLU A 189 16.40 8.59 -13.05
C GLU A 189 16.77 9.60 -11.96
N GLU A 190 15.86 10.44 -11.47
CA GLU A 190 16.10 11.36 -10.35
C GLU A 190 16.53 10.60 -9.08
N ASN A 191 15.78 9.55 -8.70
CA ASN A 191 16.11 8.71 -7.54
C ASN A 191 17.46 7.98 -7.68
N LYS A 192 18.00 7.88 -8.91
CA LYS A 192 19.29 7.23 -9.17
C LYS A 192 20.47 8.11 -8.80
N GLU A 193 20.29 9.42 -8.95
CA GLU A 193 21.32 10.41 -8.66
C GLU A 193 21.44 10.68 -7.15
N GLU A 194 20.40 10.37 -6.39
CA GLU A 194 20.34 10.55 -4.93
C GLU A 194 20.91 9.37 -4.12
N ASN A 195 21.07 8.18 -4.74
CA ASN A 195 21.57 6.94 -4.13
C ASN A 195 23.04 6.64 -4.48
#